data_AF-A0A8S3WY92-F1
#
_entry.id   AF-A0A8S3WY92-F1
#
_cell.length_a   1.000
_cell.length_b   1.000
_cell.length_c   1.000
_cell.angle_alpha   90.00
_cell.angle_beta   90.00
_cell.angle_gamma   90.00
#
_symmetry.space_group_name_H-M   'P 1'
#
loop_
_entity.id
_entity.type
_entity.pdbx_description
1 polymer ?
#
loop_
_entity_poly.entity_id
_entity_poly.type
_entity_poly.pdbx_seq_one_letter_code
_entity_poly.pdbx_strand_id
1 'polypeptide(L)'
;MAPGCNESPILPATAEEVTSISKYNEVVNKLATCIVSAVNDAKSVTAANKRLITIAAEEIRRANLVLTNITSTISNPAEELKNDIITSVREEINQLKKSINNTAQNRSSYAEVASSNVHQSTTKNKQTAAPPITKPAIIVTPKTEVQNKQEAINVWRKSISFRASKYAPTRVQAVSNNKVRVEFDSEEDRDETLKRLSDSKDVTAEPARKFRPMIILKGISVDTASEELLDIIKFQNADLTELITQQDDLRLCFKRTNKNPNLYNAVFRVQPNLWRKIINIGRLSIDHQRIHVEEFSPFMQCHKCYQFGHTKNKCTAENTVCGYCSETTHHIFNCPHTANPERAQCTNCVGHNSKFNTKLETKHKATSTYCPRLRIMREKILNRIDYGSNQ
;
A
#
# COMPACT_ATOMS: atom_id res chain seq x y z
N MET A 1 52.39 -71.33 -12.31
CA MET A 1 53.06 -70.08 -11.90
C MET A 1 52.53 -68.97 -12.78
N ALA A 2 51.67 -68.10 -12.25
CA ALA A 2 51.22 -66.88 -12.92
C ALA A 2 51.80 -65.70 -12.13
N PRO A 3 52.43 -64.71 -12.79
CA PRO A 3 53.08 -63.62 -12.10
C PRO A 3 52.02 -62.67 -11.53
N GLY A 4 52.22 -62.25 -10.28
CA GLY A 4 51.45 -61.18 -9.68
C GLY A 4 51.84 -59.83 -10.28
N CYS A 5 50.85 -58.96 -10.42
CA CYS A 5 51.00 -57.51 -10.31
C CYS A 5 49.75 -56.99 -9.59
N ASN A 6 49.80 -56.97 -8.26
CA ASN A 6 48.94 -56.12 -7.42
C ASN A 6 49.46 -54.68 -7.56
N GLU A 7 49.33 -54.09 -8.75
CA GLU A 7 49.61 -52.67 -8.92
C GLU A 7 48.33 -51.89 -8.61
N SER A 8 48.40 -51.06 -7.57
CA SER A 8 47.35 -50.10 -7.27
C SER A 8 47.12 -49.20 -8.48
N PRO A 9 45.87 -48.92 -8.87
CA PRO A 9 45.58 -48.05 -10.00
C PRO A 9 46.20 -46.67 -9.77
N ILE A 10 47.00 -46.21 -10.74
CA ILE A 10 47.66 -44.91 -10.69
C ILE A 10 46.58 -43.83 -10.81
N LEU A 11 46.41 -43.04 -9.74
CA LEU A 11 45.49 -41.91 -9.71
C LEU A 11 46.14 -40.65 -10.30
N PRO A 12 45.35 -39.74 -10.89
CA PRO A 12 45.86 -38.50 -11.48
C PRO A 12 46.19 -37.40 -10.47
N ALA A 13 45.82 -37.60 -9.20
CA ALA A 13 46.15 -36.72 -8.07
C ALA A 13 45.96 -37.49 -6.75
N THR A 14 46.59 -37.02 -5.68
CA THR A 14 46.45 -37.59 -4.33
C THR A 14 46.11 -36.51 -3.30
N ALA A 15 45.54 -36.90 -2.15
CA ALA A 15 45.21 -35.95 -1.08
C ALA A 15 46.44 -35.25 -0.48
N GLU A 16 47.64 -35.83 -0.61
CA GLU A 16 48.90 -35.26 -0.14
C GLU A 16 49.30 -33.99 -0.91
N GLU A 17 48.77 -33.81 -2.12
CA GLU A 17 49.01 -32.60 -2.93
C GLU A 17 48.23 -31.38 -2.41
N VAL A 18 47.30 -31.56 -1.46
CA VAL A 18 46.46 -30.48 -0.94
C VAL A 18 47.25 -29.61 0.06
N THR A 19 47.76 -28.49 -0.44
CA THR A 19 48.49 -27.48 0.37
C THR A 19 47.77 -26.14 0.49
N SER A 20 46.72 -25.92 -0.31
CA SER A 20 45.91 -24.69 -0.33
C SER A 20 44.51 -24.96 -0.87
N ILE A 21 43.58 -24.01 -0.69
CA ILE A 21 42.21 -24.10 -1.24
C ILE A 21 42.21 -24.22 -2.77
N SER A 22 43.10 -23.50 -3.45
CA SER A 22 43.22 -23.60 -4.91
C SER A 22 43.70 -24.98 -5.34
N LYS A 23 44.68 -25.54 -4.63
CA LYS A 23 45.21 -26.88 -4.92
C LYS A 23 44.21 -28.00 -4.58
N TYR A 24 43.41 -27.82 -3.53
CA TYR A 24 42.28 -28.69 -3.20
C TYR A 24 41.31 -28.80 -4.39
N ASN A 25 40.87 -27.67 -4.96
CA ASN A 25 39.94 -27.68 -6.09
C ASN A 25 40.53 -28.40 -7.30
N GLU A 26 41.84 -28.25 -7.55
CA GLU A 26 42.53 -28.96 -8.64
C GLU A 26 42.55 -30.48 -8.42
N VAL A 27 42.90 -30.93 -7.21
CA VAL A 27 42.95 -32.35 -6.84
C VAL A 27 41.55 -33.00 -6.94
N VAL A 28 40.53 -32.35 -6.38
CA VAL A 28 39.14 -32.88 -6.43
C VAL A 28 38.63 -32.92 -7.87
N ASN A 29 38.90 -31.91 -8.69
CA ASN A 29 38.50 -31.93 -10.09
C ASN A 29 39.19 -33.04 -10.87
N LYS A 30 40.51 -33.26 -10.70
CA LYS A 30 41.22 -34.36 -11.36
C LYS A 30 40.66 -35.74 -10.98
N LEU A 31 40.39 -35.95 -9.70
CA LEU A 31 39.82 -37.22 -9.20
C LEU A 31 38.36 -37.41 -9.66
N ALA A 32 37.55 -36.34 -9.65
CA ALA A 32 36.17 -36.38 -10.13
C ALA A 32 36.10 -36.66 -11.64
N THR A 33 36.96 -36.02 -12.44
CA THR A 33 37.05 -36.29 -13.87
C THR A 33 37.48 -37.73 -14.14
N CYS A 34 38.40 -38.28 -13.34
CA CYS A 34 38.81 -39.69 -13.43
C CYS A 34 37.66 -40.67 -13.13
N ILE A 35 36.84 -40.37 -12.13
CA ILE A 35 35.63 -41.15 -11.82
C ILE A 35 34.64 -41.06 -12.98
N VAL A 36 34.39 -39.85 -13.50
CA VAL A 36 33.45 -39.62 -14.61
C VAL A 36 33.91 -40.33 -15.89
N SER A 37 35.20 -40.29 -16.23
CA SER A 37 35.73 -41.02 -17.38
C SER A 37 35.64 -42.54 -17.17
N ALA A 38 35.98 -43.04 -15.98
CA ALA A 38 35.86 -44.47 -15.67
C ALA A 38 34.41 -45.01 -15.73
N VAL A 39 33.43 -44.14 -15.46
CA VAL A 39 31.99 -44.45 -15.58
C VAL A 39 31.52 -44.38 -17.03
N ASN A 40 31.99 -43.39 -17.80
CA ASN A 40 31.52 -43.14 -19.17
C ASN A 40 32.22 -44.00 -20.24
N ASP A 41 33.50 -44.33 -20.07
CA ASP A 41 34.31 -45.04 -21.07
C ASP A 41 34.01 -46.55 -21.11
N ALA A 42 33.36 -47.10 -20.08
CA ALA A 42 33.03 -48.52 -20.01
C ALA A 42 31.52 -48.75 -20.10
N LYS A 43 31.09 -49.39 -21.19
CA LYS A 43 29.69 -49.86 -21.37
C LYS A 43 29.28 -50.97 -20.37
N SER A 44 30.16 -51.39 -19.45
CA SER A 44 29.91 -52.38 -18.37
C SER A 44 30.86 -52.17 -17.19
N VAL A 45 30.38 -52.39 -15.95
CA VAL A 45 31.14 -52.19 -14.69
C VAL A 45 32.20 -53.28 -14.51
N THR A 46 33.42 -53.02 -14.96
CA THR A 46 34.56 -53.93 -14.72
C THR A 46 35.01 -53.85 -13.25
N ALA A 47 35.53 -54.96 -12.72
CA ALA A 47 36.08 -55.00 -11.36
C ALA A 47 37.25 -53.99 -11.17
N ALA A 48 37.98 -53.68 -12.25
CA ALA A 48 39.03 -52.68 -12.26
C ALA A 48 38.47 -51.25 -12.10
N ASN A 49 37.41 -50.88 -12.84
CA ASN A 49 36.79 -49.56 -12.73
C ASN A 49 36.14 -49.36 -11.37
N LYS A 50 35.51 -50.40 -10.80
CA LYS A 50 34.98 -50.34 -9.44
C LYS A 50 36.08 -50.06 -8.41
N ARG A 51 37.26 -50.70 -8.54
CA ARG A 51 38.41 -50.46 -7.67
C ARG A 51 38.94 -49.03 -7.82
N LEU A 52 39.09 -48.56 -9.07
CA LEU A 52 39.57 -47.20 -9.36
C LEU A 52 38.62 -46.13 -8.81
N ILE A 53 37.31 -46.27 -9.03
CA ILE A 53 36.30 -45.33 -8.50
C ILE A 53 36.33 -45.32 -6.96
N THR A 54 36.44 -46.49 -6.32
CA THR A 54 36.50 -46.59 -4.85
C THR A 54 37.75 -45.90 -4.30
N ILE A 55 38.90 -46.12 -4.92
CA ILE A 55 40.18 -45.53 -4.49
C ILE A 55 40.20 -44.02 -4.73
N ALA A 56 39.69 -43.55 -5.88
CA ALA A 56 39.55 -42.12 -6.18
C ALA A 56 38.58 -41.41 -5.23
N ALA A 57 37.45 -42.04 -4.89
CA ALA A 57 36.49 -41.48 -3.93
C ALA A 57 37.08 -41.38 -2.51
N GLU A 58 37.88 -42.35 -2.10
CA GLU A 58 38.57 -42.33 -0.81
C GLU A 58 39.65 -41.24 -0.75
N GLU A 59 40.35 -40.98 -1.85
CA GLU A 59 41.29 -39.85 -1.94
C GLU A 59 40.59 -38.49 -1.92
N ILE A 60 39.40 -38.35 -2.52
CA ILE A 60 38.57 -37.13 -2.36
C ILE A 60 38.19 -36.94 -0.88
N ARG A 61 37.82 -38.03 -0.18
CA ARG A 61 37.48 -37.97 1.25
C ARG A 61 38.68 -37.51 2.09
N ARG A 62 39.89 -37.98 1.77
CA ARG A 62 41.13 -37.54 2.43
C ARG A 62 41.46 -36.09 2.13
N ALA A 63 41.30 -35.63 0.88
CA ALA A 63 41.48 -34.24 0.49
C ALA A 63 40.56 -33.28 1.28
N ASN A 64 39.31 -33.69 1.53
CA ASN A 64 38.38 -32.93 2.39
C ASN A 64 38.88 -32.79 3.83
N LEU A 65 39.48 -33.86 4.40
CA LEU A 65 40.01 -33.84 5.76
C LEU A 65 41.27 -32.95 5.88
N VAL A 66 42.11 -32.92 4.85
CA VAL A 66 43.26 -32.01 4.80
C VAL A 66 42.77 -30.56 4.69
N LEU A 67 41.76 -30.30 3.86
CA LEU A 67 41.16 -28.97 3.74
C LEU A 67 40.59 -28.48 5.08
N THR A 68 39.82 -29.29 5.81
CA THR A 68 39.27 -28.88 7.12
C THR A 68 40.35 -28.57 8.13
N ASN A 69 41.48 -29.28 8.10
CA ASN A 69 42.66 -28.97 8.92
C ASN A 69 43.35 -27.67 8.50
N ILE A 70 43.43 -27.36 7.20
CA ILE A 70 43.93 -26.08 6.70
C ILE A 70 42.96 -24.94 7.08
N THR A 71 41.65 -25.19 7.06
CA THR A 71 40.65 -24.16 7.37
C THR A 71 40.54 -23.89 8.87
N SER A 72 40.79 -24.88 9.73
CA SER A 72 40.78 -24.71 11.19
C SER A 72 41.98 -23.92 11.71
N THR A 73 43.12 -23.93 11.01
CA THR A 73 44.26 -23.01 11.26
C THR A 73 44.01 -21.58 10.78
N ILE A 74 42.99 -21.36 9.92
CA ILE A 74 42.62 -20.05 9.35
C ILE A 74 41.55 -19.35 10.22
N SER A 75 41.25 -19.81 11.43
CA SER A 75 40.26 -19.14 12.31
C SER A 75 40.74 -17.84 12.99
N ASN A 76 41.81 -17.20 12.51
CA ASN A 76 42.35 -15.93 13.05
C ASN A 76 42.67 -14.74 12.08
N PRO A 77 42.49 -14.77 10.73
CA PRO A 77 42.71 -13.58 9.88
C PRO A 77 41.49 -12.68 9.63
N ALA A 78 40.27 -13.10 10.00
CA ALA A 78 39.06 -12.34 9.70
C ALA A 78 38.88 -11.09 10.59
N GLU A 79 39.37 -11.12 11.82
CA GLU A 79 39.28 -9.97 12.74
C GLU A 79 40.38 -8.94 12.50
N GLU A 80 41.58 -9.34 12.06
CA GLU A 80 42.63 -8.39 11.66
C GLU A 80 42.23 -7.62 10.39
N LEU A 81 41.73 -8.31 9.36
CA LEU A 81 41.25 -7.63 8.13
C LEU A 81 40.06 -6.70 8.40
N LYS A 82 39.15 -7.10 9.31
CA LYS A 82 38.02 -6.26 9.73
C LYS A 82 38.49 -5.01 10.46
N ASN A 83 39.50 -5.12 11.32
CA ASN A 83 40.07 -3.96 12.02
C ASN A 83 40.85 -3.04 11.09
N ASP A 84 41.57 -3.58 10.11
CA ASP A 84 42.27 -2.80 9.09
C ASP A 84 41.30 -2.06 8.16
N ILE A 85 40.21 -2.72 7.72
CA ILE A 85 39.15 -2.08 6.93
C ILE A 85 38.46 -0.98 7.74
N ILE A 86 38.14 -1.22 9.02
CA ILE A 86 37.52 -0.20 9.88
C ILE A 86 38.44 1.01 10.05
N THR A 87 39.75 0.79 10.16
CA THR A 87 40.74 1.86 10.34
C THR A 87 40.91 2.67 9.05
N SER A 88 41.04 2.00 7.90
CA SER A 88 41.13 2.65 6.59
C SER A 88 39.87 3.46 6.24
N VAL A 89 38.67 2.93 6.51
CA VAL A 89 37.40 3.65 6.27
C VAL A 89 37.27 4.88 7.18
N ARG A 90 37.74 4.80 8.44
CA ARG A 90 37.74 5.95 9.36
C ARG A 90 38.68 7.05 8.87
N GLU A 91 39.84 6.71 8.34
CA GLU A 91 40.79 7.68 7.79
C GLU A 91 40.24 8.38 6.55
N GLU A 92 39.64 7.65 5.61
CA GLU A 92 38.97 8.23 4.43
C GLU A 92 37.80 9.15 4.81
N ILE A 93 36.97 8.74 5.78
CA ILE A 93 35.88 9.60 6.28
C ILE A 93 36.43 10.89 6.90
N ASN A 94 37.54 10.82 7.63
CA ASN A 94 38.15 12.01 8.23
C ASN A 94 38.80 12.93 7.18
N GLN A 95 39.40 12.38 6.13
CA GLN A 95 39.89 13.15 4.99
C GLN A 95 38.72 13.82 4.23
N LEU A 96 37.63 13.09 3.97
CA LEU A 96 36.41 13.63 3.37
C LEU A 96 35.78 14.74 4.23
N LYS A 97 35.72 14.58 5.55
CA LYS A 97 35.23 15.62 6.46
C LYS A 97 36.08 16.89 6.42
N LYS A 98 37.41 16.77 6.35
CA LYS A 98 38.32 17.92 6.20
C LYS A 98 38.13 18.61 4.85
N SER A 99 37.95 17.85 3.77
CA SER A 99 37.65 18.38 2.43
C SER A 99 36.28 19.06 2.35
N ILE A 100 35.27 18.53 3.04
CA ILE A 100 33.92 19.13 3.12
C ILE A 100 33.97 20.46 3.90
N ASN A 101 34.67 20.52 5.04
CA ASN A 101 34.79 21.76 5.81
C ASN A 101 35.57 22.86 5.06
N ASN A 102 36.62 22.51 4.32
CA ASN A 102 37.35 23.46 3.47
C ASN A 102 36.54 23.92 2.24
N THR A 103 35.64 23.08 1.73
CA THR A 103 34.74 23.43 0.61
C THR A 103 33.53 24.26 1.09
N ALA A 104 33.09 24.05 2.33
CA ALA A 104 31.97 24.77 2.96
C ALA A 104 32.30 26.21 3.37
N GLN A 105 33.59 26.57 3.51
CA GLN A 105 34.02 27.94 3.81
C GLN A 105 34.27 28.82 2.58
N ASN A 106 34.22 28.27 1.35
CA ASN A 106 34.57 29.01 0.12
C ASN A 106 33.56 28.86 -1.03
N ARG A 107 32.32 28.43 -0.74
CA ARG A 107 31.21 28.45 -1.69
C ARG A 107 29.97 28.98 -0.98
N SER A 108 29.47 30.13 -1.44
CA SER A 108 28.12 30.59 -1.10
C SER A 108 27.14 29.46 -1.37
N SER A 109 26.33 29.16 -0.37
CA SER A 109 25.38 28.05 -0.44
C SER A 109 24.39 28.28 -1.57
N TYR A 110 23.92 27.21 -2.21
CA TYR A 110 22.82 27.25 -3.17
C TYR A 110 21.58 27.97 -2.58
N ALA A 111 21.40 27.92 -1.25
CA ALA A 111 20.36 28.66 -0.53
C ALA A 111 20.55 30.19 -0.57
N GLU A 112 21.80 30.66 -0.61
CA GLU A 112 22.19 32.08 -0.59
C GLU A 112 22.07 32.72 -1.98
N VAL A 113 22.33 31.92 -3.03
CA VAL A 113 22.08 32.30 -4.44
C VAL A 113 20.59 32.25 -4.78
N ALA A 114 19.83 31.34 -4.17
CA ALA A 114 18.38 31.22 -4.37
C ALA A 114 17.55 32.31 -3.65
N SER A 115 18.10 32.96 -2.61
CA SER A 115 17.46 34.10 -1.92
C SER A 115 17.60 35.44 -2.64
N SER A 116 18.53 35.56 -3.60
CA SER A 116 18.83 36.82 -4.29
C SER A 116 17.94 37.08 -5.51
N ASN A 117 17.30 36.03 -6.06
CA ASN A 117 16.35 36.16 -7.17
C ASN A 117 14.92 36.04 -6.68
N VAL A 118 14.43 37.15 -6.11
CA VAL A 118 13.02 37.35 -5.77
C VAL A 118 12.22 37.54 -7.06
N HIS A 119 11.59 36.47 -7.55
CA HIS A 119 10.29 36.57 -8.20
C HIS A 119 9.36 35.48 -7.64
N GLN A 120 8.25 35.95 -7.11
CA GLN A 120 7.30 35.27 -6.24
C GLN A 120 6.88 33.91 -6.80
N SER A 121 7.23 32.83 -6.11
CA SER A 121 6.48 31.58 -6.21
C SER A 121 6.30 30.97 -4.82
N THR A 122 5.04 30.76 -4.49
CA THR A 122 4.54 30.36 -3.17
C THR A 122 4.78 28.88 -2.92
N THR A 123 5.63 28.57 -1.94
CA THR A 123 5.82 27.22 -1.40
C THR A 123 4.53 26.73 -0.73
N LYS A 124 3.83 25.79 -1.37
CA LYS A 124 2.77 25.01 -0.71
C LYS A 124 3.42 23.94 0.15
N ASN A 125 3.51 24.22 1.44
CA ASN A 125 3.66 23.20 2.48
C ASN A 125 2.66 22.07 2.23
N LYS A 126 3.13 20.82 2.33
CA LYS A 126 2.26 19.65 2.45
C LYS A 126 1.65 19.70 3.85
N GLN A 127 0.65 20.57 4.01
CA GLN A 127 -0.16 20.65 5.20
C GLN A 127 -0.74 19.27 5.45
N THR A 128 -0.43 18.69 6.61
CA THR A 128 -1.34 17.76 7.27
C THR A 128 -2.72 18.40 7.19
N ALA A 129 -3.62 17.79 6.42
CA ALA A 129 -4.92 18.37 6.11
C ALA A 129 -5.58 18.83 7.41
N ALA A 130 -5.82 20.14 7.52
CA ALA A 130 -6.62 20.68 8.61
C ALA A 130 -7.93 19.89 8.69
N PRO A 131 -8.43 19.56 9.90
CA PRO A 131 -9.64 18.80 10.03
C PRO A 131 -10.75 19.54 9.28
N PRO A 132 -11.38 18.89 8.31
CA PRO A 132 -12.41 19.52 7.53
C PRO A 132 -13.64 19.75 8.40
N ILE A 133 -14.06 21.01 8.50
CA ILE A 133 -15.22 21.42 9.30
C ILE A 133 -16.47 21.12 8.47
N THR A 134 -16.90 19.85 8.46
CA THR A 134 -18.31 19.58 8.14
C THR A 134 -19.17 20.24 9.19
N LYS A 135 -20.17 21.02 8.78
CA LYS A 135 -21.13 21.62 9.71
C LYS A 135 -21.68 20.56 10.68
N PRO A 136 -21.86 20.90 11.96
CA PRO A 136 -22.54 20.06 12.93
C PRO A 136 -23.87 19.58 12.36
N ALA A 137 -24.15 18.29 12.46
CA ALA A 137 -25.31 17.72 11.81
C ALA A 137 -25.86 16.54 12.59
N ILE A 138 -27.14 16.26 12.39
CA ILE A 138 -27.83 15.06 12.89
C ILE A 138 -28.32 14.22 11.72
N ILE A 139 -28.47 12.93 11.96
CA ILE A 139 -29.19 11.99 11.11
C ILE A 139 -30.49 11.63 11.80
N VAL A 140 -31.60 11.95 11.15
CA VAL A 140 -32.95 11.64 11.59
C VAL A 140 -33.44 10.42 10.83
N THR A 141 -33.90 9.41 11.57
CA THR A 141 -34.47 8.18 11.03
C THR A 141 -35.95 8.10 11.44
N PRO A 142 -36.90 8.08 10.49
CA PRO A 142 -38.30 7.81 10.78
C PRO A 142 -38.45 6.46 11.50
N LYS A 143 -39.33 6.39 12.50
CA LYS A 143 -39.64 5.13 13.21
C LYS A 143 -40.60 4.25 12.41
N THR A 144 -41.43 4.85 11.57
CA THR A 144 -42.29 4.15 10.62
C THR A 144 -41.60 3.95 9.28
N GLU A 145 -41.96 2.89 8.58
CA GLU A 145 -41.49 2.66 7.22
C GLU A 145 -42.03 3.75 6.29
N VAL A 146 -41.14 4.34 5.50
CA VAL A 146 -41.45 5.42 4.56
C VAL A 146 -41.10 4.97 3.15
N GLN A 147 -41.97 5.30 2.20
CA GLN A 147 -41.89 4.82 0.82
C GLN A 147 -40.90 5.64 -0.01
N ASN A 148 -40.76 6.93 0.31
CA ASN A 148 -39.90 7.81 -0.48
C ASN A 148 -39.15 8.85 0.38
N LYS A 149 -38.13 9.45 -0.24
CA LYS A 149 -37.26 10.46 0.38
C LYS A 149 -38.00 11.72 0.83
N GLN A 150 -39.07 12.10 0.13
CA GLN A 150 -39.83 13.31 0.43
C GLN A 150 -40.71 13.11 1.66
N GLU A 151 -41.29 11.92 1.80
CA GLU A 151 -42.06 11.50 2.97
C GLU A 151 -41.20 11.55 4.24
N ALA A 152 -39.96 11.06 4.20
CA ALA A 152 -39.03 11.18 5.32
C ALA A 152 -38.79 12.64 5.77
N ILE A 153 -38.67 13.58 4.82
CA ILE A 153 -38.55 15.02 5.11
C ILE A 153 -39.84 15.55 5.75
N ASN A 154 -41.00 15.08 5.28
CA ASN A 154 -42.28 15.51 5.83
C ASN A 154 -42.50 14.99 7.24
N VAL A 155 -42.12 13.74 7.55
CA VAL A 155 -42.13 13.19 8.91
C VAL A 155 -41.24 14.03 9.83
N TRP A 156 -40.02 14.35 9.40
CA TRP A 156 -39.12 15.25 10.12
C TRP A 156 -39.76 16.61 10.42
N ARG A 157 -40.33 17.29 9.40
CA ARG A 157 -40.96 18.61 9.56
C ARG A 157 -42.16 18.60 10.52
N LYS A 158 -42.86 17.47 10.64
CA LYS A 158 -43.96 17.31 11.60
C LYS A 158 -43.42 17.08 13.02
N SER A 159 -42.30 16.37 13.14
CA SER A 159 -41.74 15.98 14.44
C SER A 159 -41.15 17.14 15.25
N ILE A 160 -40.73 18.23 14.59
CA ILE A 160 -40.15 19.39 15.28
C ILE A 160 -40.42 20.71 14.54
N SER A 161 -40.65 21.76 15.32
CA SER A 161 -40.81 23.14 14.84
C SER A 161 -39.70 24.03 15.39
N PHE A 162 -39.07 24.83 14.54
CA PHE A 162 -38.06 25.81 14.94
C PHE A 162 -38.63 27.22 15.16
N ARG A 163 -39.95 27.41 15.09
CA ARG A 163 -40.59 28.73 15.20
C ARG A 163 -40.32 29.43 16.54
N ALA A 164 -40.14 28.68 17.61
CA ALA A 164 -39.84 29.18 18.95
C ALA A 164 -38.33 29.13 19.27
N SER A 165 -37.47 28.88 18.28
CA SER A 165 -36.01 28.76 18.45
C SER A 165 -35.31 30.01 17.94
N LYS A 166 -34.16 30.35 18.53
CA LYS A 166 -33.31 31.47 18.07
C LYS A 166 -32.46 31.13 16.84
N TYR A 167 -32.58 29.91 16.34
CA TYR A 167 -31.81 29.35 15.23
C TYR A 167 -32.72 28.54 14.31
N ALA A 168 -32.23 28.26 13.10
CA ALA A 168 -32.85 27.36 12.16
C ALA A 168 -31.81 26.41 11.56
N PRO A 169 -32.19 25.22 11.10
CA PRO A 169 -31.28 24.36 10.36
C PRO A 169 -30.76 25.07 9.11
N THR A 170 -29.44 25.08 8.91
CA THR A 170 -28.83 25.63 7.70
C THR A 170 -29.28 24.84 6.46
N ARG A 171 -29.39 23.51 6.59
CA ARG A 171 -29.73 22.64 5.47
C ARG A 171 -30.42 21.36 5.92
N VAL A 172 -31.48 21.00 5.20
CA VAL A 172 -32.21 19.73 5.39
C VAL A 172 -32.14 18.96 4.07
N GLN A 173 -31.65 17.72 4.12
CA GLN A 173 -31.49 16.89 2.92
C GLN A 173 -31.82 15.43 3.22
N ALA A 174 -32.64 14.79 2.37
CA ALA A 174 -32.81 13.33 2.40
C ALA A 174 -31.52 12.61 1.97
N VAL A 175 -31.14 11.58 2.71
CA VAL A 175 -29.99 10.72 2.45
C VAL A 175 -30.44 9.29 2.14
N SER A 176 -29.50 8.35 1.94
CA SER A 176 -29.82 6.94 1.70
C SER A 176 -30.60 6.32 2.86
N ASN A 177 -31.33 5.23 2.57
CA ASN A 177 -32.16 4.49 3.52
C ASN A 177 -33.27 5.36 4.14
N ASN A 178 -33.83 6.28 3.35
CA ASN A 178 -34.92 7.18 3.73
C ASN A 178 -34.69 7.94 5.05
N LYS A 179 -33.42 8.24 5.37
CA LYS A 179 -33.05 9.11 6.50
C LYS A 179 -32.95 10.57 6.05
N VAL A 180 -32.94 11.49 7.01
CA VAL A 180 -32.77 12.92 6.77
C VAL A 180 -31.52 13.41 7.48
N ARG A 181 -30.64 14.11 6.76
CA ARG A 181 -29.52 14.84 7.34
C ARG A 181 -29.93 16.29 7.55
N VAL A 182 -29.69 16.80 8.75
CA VAL A 182 -30.00 18.17 9.13
C VAL A 182 -28.70 18.82 9.63
N GLU A 183 -28.31 19.94 9.02
CA GLU A 183 -27.06 20.66 9.31
C GLU A 183 -27.37 21.97 10.06
N PHE A 184 -26.48 22.34 10.98
CA PHE A 184 -26.59 23.51 11.86
C PHE A 184 -25.32 24.37 11.77
N ASP A 185 -25.41 25.62 12.22
CA ASP A 185 -24.27 26.54 12.24
C ASP A 185 -23.35 26.31 13.45
N SER A 186 -23.86 25.74 14.55
CA SER A 186 -23.12 25.49 15.80
C SER A 186 -23.35 24.07 16.34
N GLU A 187 -22.47 23.59 17.22
CA GLU A 187 -22.65 22.29 17.90
C GLU A 187 -23.74 22.38 18.98
N GLU A 188 -23.88 23.56 19.59
CA GLU A 188 -24.90 23.86 20.57
C GLU A 188 -26.31 23.72 19.98
N ASP A 189 -26.54 24.27 18.77
CA ASP A 189 -27.84 24.17 18.08
C ASP A 189 -28.16 22.71 17.69
N ARG A 190 -27.13 21.95 17.27
CA ARG A 190 -27.24 20.52 16.97
C ARG A 190 -27.67 19.75 18.21
N ASP A 191 -26.99 19.97 19.33
CA ASP A 191 -27.20 19.21 20.57
C ASP A 191 -28.51 19.57 21.24
N GLU A 192 -28.91 20.84 21.21
CA GLU A 192 -30.24 21.26 21.64
C GLU A 192 -31.34 20.62 20.79
N THR A 193 -31.13 20.54 19.47
CA THR A 193 -32.08 19.85 18.58
C THR A 193 -32.16 18.35 18.90
N LEU A 194 -31.04 17.68 19.20
CA LEU A 194 -31.03 16.28 19.62
C LEU A 194 -31.82 16.06 20.90
N LYS A 195 -31.64 16.92 21.91
CA LYS A 195 -32.39 16.86 23.17
C LYS A 195 -33.90 16.99 22.92
N ARG A 196 -34.32 17.93 22.08
CA ARG A 196 -35.74 18.12 21.74
C ARG A 196 -36.37 16.92 21.01
N LEU A 197 -35.55 16.06 20.42
CA LEU A 197 -35.99 14.89 19.67
C LEU A 197 -35.84 13.58 20.44
N SER A 198 -35.25 13.58 21.64
CA SER A 198 -35.03 12.36 22.43
C SER A 198 -36.33 11.60 22.65
N ASP A 199 -37.41 12.32 22.90
CA ASP A 199 -38.71 11.78 23.29
C ASP A 199 -39.71 11.74 22.12
N SER A 200 -39.25 12.02 20.89
CA SER A 200 -40.13 12.01 19.72
C SER A 200 -40.69 10.61 19.46
N LYS A 201 -42.01 10.51 19.22
CA LYS A 201 -42.67 9.25 18.85
C LYS A 201 -42.50 8.89 17.37
N ASP A 202 -42.20 9.87 16.52
CA ASP A 202 -42.18 9.70 15.06
C ASP A 202 -40.79 9.43 14.50
N VAL A 203 -39.75 9.95 15.17
CA VAL A 203 -38.37 9.90 14.67
C VAL A 203 -37.38 9.51 15.77
N THR A 204 -36.22 9.02 15.35
CA THR A 204 -35.00 8.93 16.15
C THR A 204 -33.94 9.83 15.53
N ALA A 205 -33.13 10.48 16.36
CA ALA A 205 -32.06 11.36 15.88
C ALA A 205 -30.74 11.00 16.56
N GLU A 206 -29.67 10.98 15.77
CA GLU A 206 -28.31 10.76 16.25
C GLU A 206 -27.34 11.78 15.63
N PRO A 207 -26.23 12.14 16.30
CA PRO A 207 -25.18 12.93 15.67
C PRO A 207 -24.71 12.30 14.37
N ALA A 208 -24.54 13.11 13.33
CA ALA A 208 -24.03 12.64 12.06
C ALA A 208 -22.56 12.27 12.19
N ARG A 209 -22.28 10.97 12.33
CA ARG A 209 -20.91 10.46 12.49
C ARG A 209 -20.08 10.70 11.24
N LYS A 210 -18.83 11.11 11.45
CA LYS A 210 -17.80 11.09 10.41
C LYS A 210 -17.48 9.64 10.04
N PHE A 211 -17.04 9.43 8.80
CA PHE A 211 -16.52 8.16 8.35
C PHE A 211 -15.21 7.87 9.04
N ARG A 212 -15.02 6.61 9.46
CA ARG A 212 -13.71 6.13 9.85
C ARG A 212 -12.77 6.10 8.63
N PRO A 213 -11.49 6.42 8.82
CA PRO A 213 -10.50 6.40 7.77
C PRO A 213 -10.27 4.97 7.30
N MET A 214 -9.71 4.84 6.10
CA MET A 214 -9.43 3.55 5.50
C MET A 214 -7.97 3.47 5.06
N ILE A 215 -7.45 2.25 5.07
CA ILE A 215 -6.15 1.89 4.53
C ILE A 215 -6.31 0.80 3.49
N ILE A 216 -5.34 0.71 2.59
CA ILE A 216 -5.17 -0.40 1.67
C ILE A 216 -3.81 -1.06 1.90
N LEU A 217 -3.84 -2.37 2.10
CA LEU A 217 -2.67 -3.24 2.15
C LEU A 217 -2.44 -3.79 0.75
N LYS A 218 -1.27 -3.51 0.17
CA LYS A 218 -0.98 -3.85 -1.24
C LYS A 218 -0.09 -5.08 -1.38
N GLY A 219 -0.60 -6.09 -2.09
CA GLY A 219 0.19 -7.24 -2.52
C GLY A 219 0.35 -8.33 -1.46
N ILE A 220 -0.74 -8.69 -0.79
CA ILE A 220 -0.79 -9.83 0.14
C ILE A 220 -0.84 -11.13 -0.66
N SER A 221 -0.12 -12.18 -0.24
CA SER A 221 -0.18 -13.51 -0.87
C SER A 221 -1.58 -14.09 -0.79
N VAL A 222 -2.06 -14.71 -1.87
CA VAL A 222 -3.33 -15.45 -1.87
C VAL A 222 -3.33 -16.65 -0.91
N ASP A 223 -2.16 -17.13 -0.50
CA ASP A 223 -2.01 -18.19 0.50
C ASP A 223 -2.44 -17.71 1.90
N THR A 224 -2.39 -16.39 2.15
CA THR A 224 -2.87 -15.80 3.39
C THR A 224 -4.37 -15.49 3.27
N ALA A 225 -5.19 -16.23 4.01
CA ALA A 225 -6.64 -16.03 4.03
C ALA A 225 -7.00 -14.62 4.54
N SER A 226 -8.00 -13.99 3.91
CA SER A 226 -8.39 -12.62 4.27
C SER A 226 -8.99 -12.49 5.66
N GLU A 227 -9.60 -13.58 6.12
CA GLU A 227 -10.29 -13.70 7.39
C GLU A 227 -9.29 -13.73 8.56
N GLU A 228 -8.07 -14.24 8.32
CA GLU A 228 -7.00 -14.36 9.30
C GLU A 228 -6.15 -13.08 9.42
N LEU A 229 -6.27 -12.16 8.46
CA LEU A 229 -5.43 -10.95 8.41
C LEU A 229 -5.51 -10.12 9.69
N LEU A 230 -6.69 -10.03 10.32
CA LEU A 230 -6.83 -9.24 11.54
C LEU A 230 -5.96 -9.82 12.67
N ASP A 231 -6.00 -11.14 12.85
CA ASP A 231 -5.27 -11.83 13.91
C ASP A 231 -3.76 -11.80 13.62
N ILE A 232 -3.37 -12.04 12.37
CA ILE A 232 -1.96 -11.94 11.94
C ILE A 232 -1.42 -10.53 12.18
N ILE A 233 -2.16 -9.49 11.77
CA ILE A 233 -1.73 -8.09 11.98
C ILE A 233 -1.59 -7.80 13.46
N LYS A 234 -2.58 -8.22 14.28
CA LYS A 234 -2.58 -7.99 15.72
C LYS A 234 -1.41 -8.69 16.42
N PHE A 235 -1.05 -9.89 15.97
CA PHE A 235 0.02 -10.70 16.57
C PHE A 235 1.43 -10.27 16.12
N GLN A 236 1.64 -10.04 14.82
CA GLN A 236 2.97 -9.75 14.27
C GLN A 236 3.39 -8.28 14.37
N ASN A 237 2.49 -7.38 14.79
CA ASN A 237 2.77 -5.94 14.90
C ASN A 237 2.45 -5.48 16.32
N ALA A 238 3.29 -5.88 17.29
CA ALA A 238 3.10 -5.62 18.72
C ALA A 238 2.77 -4.16 19.06
N ASP A 239 3.39 -3.21 18.36
CA ASP A 239 3.15 -1.75 18.48
C ASP A 239 1.70 -1.32 18.20
N LEU A 240 0.88 -2.19 17.62
CA LEU A 240 -0.53 -1.95 17.29
C LEU A 240 -1.49 -2.71 18.21
N THR A 241 -1.00 -3.73 18.93
CA THR A 241 -1.85 -4.65 19.70
C THR A 241 -2.67 -3.91 20.75
N GLU A 242 -2.07 -2.94 21.45
CA GLU A 242 -2.74 -2.12 22.46
C GLU A 242 -3.81 -1.18 21.87
N LEU A 243 -3.65 -0.80 20.60
CA LEU A 243 -4.60 0.06 19.87
C LEU A 243 -5.75 -0.74 19.22
N ILE A 244 -5.63 -2.07 19.13
CA ILE A 244 -6.64 -2.97 18.56
C ILE A 244 -7.33 -3.70 19.72
N THR A 245 -8.24 -2.99 20.36
CA THR A 245 -8.99 -3.50 21.52
C THR A 245 -10.26 -4.24 21.10
N GLN A 246 -10.92 -3.76 20.05
CA GLN A 246 -12.15 -4.31 19.51
C GLN A 246 -11.94 -4.72 18.04
N GLN A 247 -12.69 -5.72 17.57
CA GLN A 247 -12.64 -6.13 16.16
C GLN A 247 -13.00 -4.99 15.19
N ASP A 248 -13.83 -4.03 15.62
CA ASP A 248 -14.25 -2.91 14.77
C ASP A 248 -13.19 -1.78 14.69
N ASP A 249 -12.14 -1.82 15.53
CA ASP A 249 -11.01 -0.88 15.45
C ASP A 249 -10.19 -1.08 14.17
N LEU A 250 -10.12 -2.31 13.66
CA LEU A 250 -9.51 -2.67 12.39
C LEU A 250 -10.38 -3.70 11.66
N ARG A 251 -11.24 -3.22 10.76
CA ARG A 251 -12.25 -4.05 10.10
C ARG A 251 -11.98 -4.20 8.61
N LEU A 252 -11.82 -5.45 8.16
CA LEU A 252 -11.75 -5.76 6.72
C LEU A 252 -13.06 -5.34 6.04
N CYS A 253 -12.95 -4.52 5.00
CA CYS A 253 -14.10 -4.02 4.24
C CYS A 253 -14.32 -4.83 2.96
N PHE A 254 -13.28 -4.96 2.13
CA PHE A 254 -13.33 -5.72 0.88
C PHE A 254 -11.92 -6.00 0.34
N LYS A 255 -11.84 -6.98 -0.55
CA LYS A 255 -10.65 -7.29 -1.34
C LYS A 255 -10.68 -6.56 -2.68
N ARG A 256 -9.49 -6.25 -3.21
CA ARG A 256 -9.28 -5.84 -4.60
C ARG A 256 -8.31 -6.81 -5.26
N THR A 257 -8.59 -7.13 -6.51
CA THR A 257 -7.66 -7.92 -7.33
C THR A 257 -6.35 -7.15 -7.52
N ASN A 258 -5.26 -7.90 -7.62
CA ASN A 258 -3.96 -7.38 -8.00
C ASN A 258 -3.69 -7.74 -9.49
N LYS A 259 -2.71 -7.07 -10.10
CA LYS A 259 -2.23 -7.45 -11.45
C LYS A 259 -1.55 -8.82 -11.43
N ASN A 260 -0.86 -9.13 -10.33
CA ASN A 260 -0.33 -10.48 -10.11
C ASN A 260 -1.45 -11.36 -9.52
N PRO A 261 -1.83 -12.48 -10.18
CA PRO A 261 -2.90 -13.35 -9.70
C PRO A 261 -2.60 -14.03 -8.36
N ASN A 262 -1.32 -14.17 -8.00
CA ASN A 262 -0.90 -14.75 -6.71
C ASN A 262 -0.97 -13.73 -5.57
N LEU A 263 -1.40 -12.50 -5.83
CA LEU A 263 -1.51 -11.45 -4.84
C LEU A 263 -2.92 -10.83 -4.83
N TYR A 264 -3.32 -10.29 -3.69
CA TYR A 264 -4.49 -9.44 -3.58
C TYR A 264 -4.20 -8.19 -2.75
N ASN A 265 -5.11 -7.23 -2.80
CA ASN A 265 -5.06 -6.06 -1.92
C ASN A 265 -6.26 -6.10 -0.98
N ALA A 266 -6.06 -5.72 0.28
CA ALA A 266 -7.11 -5.69 1.29
C ALA A 266 -7.37 -4.26 1.75
N VAL A 267 -8.64 -3.86 1.80
CA VAL A 267 -9.03 -2.54 2.31
C VAL A 267 -9.64 -2.69 3.69
N PHE A 268 -9.09 -1.96 4.65
CA PHE A 268 -9.57 -1.94 6.03
C PHE A 268 -10.14 -0.58 6.39
N ARG A 269 -11.20 -0.59 7.20
CA ARG A 269 -11.66 0.56 7.97
C ARG A 269 -10.97 0.54 9.32
N VAL A 270 -10.48 1.69 9.76
CA VAL A 270 -9.55 1.77 10.88
C VAL A 270 -10.01 2.85 11.86
N GLN A 271 -9.85 2.63 13.17
CA GLN A 271 -10.02 3.67 14.18
C GLN A 271 -9.00 4.80 13.97
N PRO A 272 -9.34 6.08 14.20
CA PRO A 272 -8.47 7.20 13.80
C PRO A 272 -7.05 7.17 14.39
N ASN A 273 -6.90 6.85 15.68
CA ASN A 273 -5.59 6.77 16.34
C ASN A 273 -4.74 5.63 15.75
N LEU A 274 -5.35 4.46 15.54
CA LEU A 274 -4.70 3.32 14.91
C LEU A 274 -4.31 3.62 13.45
N TRP A 275 -5.17 4.30 12.69
CA TRP A 275 -4.88 4.71 11.32
C TRP A 275 -3.61 5.56 11.24
N ARG A 276 -3.47 6.55 12.13
CA ARG A 276 -2.30 7.43 12.16
C ARG A 276 -1.02 6.64 12.43
N LYS A 277 -1.06 5.74 13.41
CA LYS A 277 0.07 4.86 13.74
C LYS A 277 0.45 3.99 12.54
N ILE A 278 -0.53 3.33 11.91
CA ILE A 278 -0.30 2.46 10.75
C ILE A 278 0.30 3.24 9.57
N ILE A 279 -0.26 4.41 9.23
CA ILE A 279 0.24 5.23 8.12
C ILE A 279 1.66 5.74 8.38
N ASN A 280 1.97 6.08 9.63
CA ASN A 280 3.32 6.50 10.02
C ASN A 280 4.35 5.35 9.91
N ILE A 281 3.97 4.12 10.27
CA ILE A 281 4.83 2.94 10.07
C ILE A 281 4.99 2.64 8.57
N GLY A 282 3.92 2.79 7.77
CA GLY A 282 3.92 2.65 6.31
C GLY A 282 4.01 1.22 5.77
N ARG A 283 4.33 0.24 6.63
CA ARG A 283 4.37 -1.19 6.31
C ARG A 283 3.89 -2.04 7.49
N LEU A 284 3.21 -3.14 7.22
CA LEU A 284 2.80 -4.12 8.24
C LEU A 284 3.44 -5.48 7.97
N SER A 285 3.79 -6.18 9.04
CA SER A 285 4.15 -7.60 9.02
C SER A 285 2.89 -8.42 8.84
N ILE A 286 2.86 -9.24 7.78
CA ILE A 286 1.78 -10.20 7.51
C ILE A 286 2.42 -11.50 7.04
N ASP A 287 2.36 -12.52 7.88
CA ASP A 287 2.97 -13.83 7.65
C ASP A 287 4.47 -13.70 7.29
N HIS A 288 4.88 -14.12 6.10
CA HIS A 288 6.25 -14.00 5.59
C HIS A 288 6.53 -12.68 4.84
N GLN A 289 5.61 -11.71 4.88
CA GLN A 289 5.64 -10.51 4.06
C GLN A 289 5.70 -9.21 4.89
N ARG A 290 6.32 -8.17 4.30
CA ARG A 290 6.22 -6.77 4.76
C ARG A 290 5.38 -5.98 3.76
N ILE A 291 4.11 -5.84 4.06
CA ILE A 291 3.10 -5.31 3.15
C ILE A 291 3.05 -3.79 3.23
N HIS A 292 3.12 -3.13 2.08
CA HIS A 292 2.99 -1.68 2.02
C HIS A 292 1.56 -1.24 2.34
N VAL A 293 1.45 -0.21 3.18
CA VAL A 293 0.20 0.42 3.54
C VAL A 293 0.08 1.78 2.88
N GLU A 294 -1.08 2.05 2.30
CA GLU A 294 -1.44 3.37 1.82
C GLU A 294 -2.80 3.81 2.38
N GLU A 295 -3.02 5.11 2.41
CA GLU A 295 -4.34 5.66 2.64
C GLU A 295 -5.30 5.23 1.53
N PHE A 296 -6.50 4.82 1.92
CA PHE A 296 -7.55 4.48 0.98
C PHE A 296 -8.71 5.49 1.06
N SER A 297 -8.99 6.15 -0.06
CA SER A 297 -10.13 7.09 -0.13
C SER A 297 -11.45 6.34 -0.36
N PRO A 298 -12.52 6.63 0.42
CA PRO A 298 -13.87 6.15 0.12
C PRO A 298 -14.48 6.75 -1.15
N PHE A 299 -13.80 7.70 -1.79
CA PHE A 299 -14.30 8.33 -3.00
C PHE A 299 -14.55 7.29 -4.09
N MET A 300 -15.76 7.28 -4.61
CA MET A 300 -16.19 6.38 -5.66
C MET A 300 -16.75 7.15 -6.85
N GLN A 301 -16.26 6.79 -8.04
CA GLN A 301 -16.78 7.22 -9.32
C GLN A 301 -17.22 5.99 -10.11
N CYS A 302 -18.45 6.00 -10.62
CA CYS A 302 -19.00 4.90 -11.38
C CYS A 302 -18.31 4.78 -12.74
N HIS A 303 -17.82 3.60 -13.11
CA HIS A 303 -17.18 3.37 -14.41
C HIS A 303 -18.17 3.20 -15.58
N LYS A 304 -19.49 3.24 -15.35
CA LYS A 304 -20.53 3.19 -16.39
C LYS A 304 -21.03 4.58 -16.77
N CYS A 305 -21.44 5.39 -15.79
CA CYS A 305 -22.03 6.71 -16.01
C CYS A 305 -21.14 7.88 -15.53
N TYR A 306 -19.98 7.61 -14.93
CA TYR A 306 -19.05 8.59 -14.35
C TYR A 306 -19.59 9.45 -13.21
N GLN A 307 -20.84 9.28 -12.80
CA GLN A 307 -21.39 9.91 -11.61
C GLN A 307 -20.74 9.36 -10.33
N PHE A 308 -20.89 10.10 -9.23
CA PHE A 308 -20.23 9.80 -7.96
C PHE A 308 -21.11 8.97 -7.02
N GLY A 309 -20.48 8.23 -6.11
CA GLY A 309 -21.15 7.61 -4.96
C GLY A 309 -21.73 6.20 -5.18
N HIS A 310 -21.54 5.59 -6.35
CA HIS A 310 -21.94 4.21 -6.61
C HIS A 310 -20.94 3.48 -7.52
N THR A 311 -20.95 2.14 -7.47
CA THR A 311 -20.15 1.29 -8.37
C THR A 311 -20.92 0.99 -9.66
N LYS A 312 -20.21 0.49 -10.68
CA LYS A 312 -20.83 0.01 -11.93
C LYS A 312 -21.96 -1.01 -11.68
N ASN A 313 -21.77 -1.93 -10.72
CA ASN A 313 -22.74 -2.98 -10.40
C ASN A 313 -24.02 -2.45 -9.75
N LYS A 314 -23.98 -1.27 -9.14
CA LYS A 314 -25.14 -0.59 -8.53
C LYS A 314 -25.64 0.58 -9.39
N CYS A 315 -25.21 0.64 -10.65
CA CYS A 315 -25.56 1.73 -11.54
C CYS A 315 -26.90 1.44 -12.23
N THR A 316 -27.84 2.39 -12.11
CA THR A 316 -29.17 2.31 -12.74
C THR A 316 -29.24 3.03 -14.09
N ALA A 317 -28.14 3.62 -14.56
CA ALA A 317 -28.10 4.24 -15.88
C ALA A 317 -28.32 3.18 -16.95
N GLU A 318 -29.16 3.46 -17.95
CA GLU A 318 -29.43 2.54 -19.05
C GLU A 318 -28.15 2.34 -19.89
N ASN A 319 -27.62 3.45 -20.39
CA ASN A 319 -26.48 3.46 -21.30
C ASN A 319 -25.14 3.66 -20.59
N THR A 320 -24.08 3.16 -21.20
CA THR A 320 -22.70 3.47 -20.81
C THR A 320 -22.30 4.78 -21.45
N VAL A 321 -21.73 5.70 -20.67
CA VAL A 321 -21.24 6.98 -21.16
C VAL A 321 -19.76 6.83 -21.49
N CYS A 322 -19.27 7.49 -22.54
CA CYS A 322 -17.85 7.59 -22.85
C CYS A 322 -17.19 8.58 -21.89
N GLY A 323 -16.16 8.15 -21.17
CA GLY A 323 -15.46 8.99 -20.21
C GLY A 323 -14.60 10.09 -20.84
N TYR A 324 -14.42 10.08 -22.16
CA TYR A 324 -13.65 11.09 -22.88
C TYR A 324 -14.55 12.14 -23.53
N CYS A 325 -15.50 11.74 -24.38
CA CYS A 325 -16.36 12.66 -25.16
C CYS A 325 -17.81 12.75 -24.68
N SER A 326 -18.19 12.06 -23.59
CA SER A 326 -19.56 12.05 -23.04
C SER A 326 -20.67 11.44 -23.91
N GLU A 327 -20.37 10.86 -25.07
CA GLU A 327 -21.34 10.13 -25.90
C GLU A 327 -21.73 8.78 -25.29
N THR A 328 -22.91 8.26 -25.61
CA THR A 328 -23.44 6.99 -25.05
C THR A 328 -23.31 5.79 -25.98
N THR A 329 -22.79 5.99 -27.19
CA THR A 329 -22.71 4.96 -28.25
C THR A 329 -21.53 4.01 -28.08
N HIS A 330 -20.53 4.38 -27.27
CA HIS A 330 -19.30 3.62 -27.12
C HIS A 330 -18.67 3.76 -25.73
N HIS A 331 -17.82 2.80 -25.37
CA HIS A 331 -16.98 2.86 -24.17
C HIS A 331 -15.71 3.68 -24.43
N ILE A 332 -15.09 4.26 -23.39
CA ILE A 332 -13.88 5.10 -23.53
C ILE A 332 -12.73 4.41 -24.27
N PHE A 333 -12.58 3.09 -24.13
CA PHE A 333 -11.56 2.31 -24.83
C PHE A 333 -11.76 2.26 -26.36
N ASN A 334 -12.98 2.51 -26.84
CA ASN A 334 -13.34 2.50 -28.26
C ASN A 334 -13.71 3.92 -28.74
N CYS A 335 -13.25 4.96 -28.05
CA CYS A 335 -13.60 6.33 -28.39
C CYS A 335 -12.81 6.80 -29.61
N PRO A 336 -13.47 7.19 -30.72
CA PRO A 336 -12.79 7.66 -31.93
C PRO A 336 -12.18 9.05 -31.79
N HIS A 337 -12.40 9.72 -30.65
CA HIS A 337 -12.03 11.11 -30.43
C HIS A 337 -10.86 11.33 -29.47
N THR A 338 -10.23 10.27 -28.96
CA THR A 338 -9.14 10.37 -27.96
C THR A 338 -7.94 11.17 -28.46
N ALA A 339 -7.70 11.20 -29.77
CA ALA A 339 -6.64 11.99 -30.39
C ALA A 339 -6.99 13.48 -30.57
N ASN A 340 -8.25 13.87 -30.38
CA ASN A 340 -8.73 15.25 -30.54
C ASN A 340 -9.11 15.84 -29.16
N PRO A 341 -8.28 16.73 -28.58
CA PRO A 341 -8.56 17.38 -27.30
C PRO A 341 -9.84 18.21 -27.28
N GLU A 342 -10.24 18.82 -28.40
CA GLU A 342 -11.44 19.66 -28.49
C GLU A 342 -12.74 18.87 -28.33
N ARG A 343 -12.67 17.55 -28.57
CA ARG A 343 -13.80 16.61 -28.38
C ARG A 343 -13.87 16.07 -26.95
N ALA A 344 -12.90 16.39 -26.08
CA ALA A 344 -12.97 16.01 -24.68
C ALA A 344 -14.15 16.75 -24.02
N GLN A 345 -15.00 16.01 -23.31
CA GLN A 345 -16.16 16.56 -22.63
C GLN A 345 -16.46 15.77 -21.36
N CYS A 346 -16.68 16.49 -20.26
CA CYS A 346 -16.99 15.89 -18.96
C CYS A 346 -18.50 15.87 -18.69
N THR A 347 -19.09 14.68 -18.73
CA THR A 347 -20.53 14.46 -18.50
C THR A 347 -21.03 15.07 -17.18
N ASN A 348 -20.21 14.99 -16.12
CA ASN A 348 -20.56 15.54 -14.81
C ASN A 348 -20.59 17.07 -14.78
N CYS A 349 -19.64 17.73 -15.46
CA CYS A 349 -19.60 19.19 -15.52
C CYS A 349 -20.71 19.73 -16.43
N VAL A 350 -20.93 19.10 -17.59
CA VAL A 350 -22.03 19.43 -18.50
C VAL A 350 -23.37 19.31 -17.80
N GLY A 351 -23.64 18.16 -17.15
CA GLY A 351 -24.88 17.94 -16.42
C GLY A 351 -25.10 18.93 -15.27
N HIS A 352 -24.02 19.34 -14.59
CA HIS A 352 -24.09 20.35 -13.54
C HIS A 352 -24.39 21.75 -14.09
N ASN A 353 -23.75 22.14 -15.19
CA ASN A 353 -23.99 23.41 -15.87
C ASN A 353 -25.46 23.52 -16.32
N SER A 354 -25.97 22.47 -16.98
CA SER A 354 -27.37 22.40 -17.41
C SER A 354 -28.35 22.47 -16.23
N LYS A 355 -28.12 21.70 -15.16
CA LYS A 355 -29.05 21.61 -14.03
C LYS A 355 -29.09 22.85 -13.15
N PHE A 356 -27.95 23.52 -12.96
CA PHE A 356 -27.81 24.61 -11.98
C PHE A 356 -27.45 25.95 -12.62
N ASN A 357 -27.51 26.05 -13.95
CA ASN A 357 -27.13 27.24 -14.71
C ASN A 357 -25.73 27.77 -14.32
N THR A 358 -24.74 26.87 -14.27
CA THR A 358 -23.36 27.20 -13.90
C THR A 358 -22.44 27.18 -15.13
N LYS A 359 -21.25 27.78 -15.02
CA LYS A 359 -20.26 27.90 -16.10
C LYS A 359 -18.96 27.17 -15.77
N LEU A 360 -19.06 25.91 -15.31
CA LEU A 360 -17.86 25.11 -15.07
C LEU A 360 -17.17 24.76 -16.39
N GLU A 361 -15.85 24.72 -16.40
CA GLU A 361 -15.08 24.18 -17.52
C GLU A 361 -15.53 22.74 -17.82
N THR A 362 -15.71 22.39 -19.08
CA THR A 362 -16.25 21.07 -19.49
C THR A 362 -15.36 20.31 -20.45
N LYS A 363 -14.37 20.97 -21.08
CA LYS A 363 -13.49 20.39 -22.08
C LYS A 363 -12.39 19.52 -21.46
N HIS A 364 -12.78 18.41 -20.86
CA HIS A 364 -11.88 17.44 -20.25
C HIS A 364 -12.55 16.09 -20.06
N LYS A 365 -11.75 15.02 -19.95
CA LYS A 365 -12.28 13.69 -19.62
C LYS A 365 -12.92 13.65 -18.23
N ALA A 366 -13.95 12.83 -18.05
CA ALA A 366 -14.71 12.71 -16.79
C ALA A 366 -13.88 12.22 -15.59
N THR A 367 -12.73 11.59 -15.84
CA THR A 367 -11.77 11.10 -14.84
C THR A 367 -10.59 12.04 -14.61
N SER A 368 -10.62 13.25 -15.20
CA SER A 368 -9.53 14.21 -15.06
C SER A 368 -9.34 14.64 -13.61
N THR A 369 -8.07 14.71 -13.16
CA THR A 369 -7.72 15.16 -11.81
C THR A 369 -8.02 16.65 -11.57
N TYR A 370 -8.07 17.45 -12.64
CA TYR A 370 -8.44 18.87 -12.58
C TYR A 370 -9.93 19.12 -12.77
N CYS A 371 -10.76 18.08 -12.97
CA CYS A 371 -12.21 18.24 -13.11
C CYS A 371 -12.80 18.96 -11.86
N PRO A 372 -13.46 20.12 -12.02
CA PRO A 372 -14.01 20.89 -10.89
C PRO A 372 -14.99 20.07 -10.04
N ARG A 373 -15.87 19.31 -10.70
CA ARG A 373 -16.85 18.46 -10.02
C ARG A 373 -16.18 17.33 -9.24
N LEU A 374 -15.20 16.66 -9.84
CA LEU A 374 -14.47 15.57 -9.20
C LEU A 374 -13.73 16.08 -7.96
N ARG A 375 -13.02 17.21 -8.06
CA ARG A 375 -12.32 17.83 -6.92
C ARG A 375 -13.26 18.16 -5.77
N ILE A 376 -14.35 18.88 -6.04
CA ILE A 376 -15.33 19.25 -5.01
C ILE A 376 -15.93 18.00 -4.35
N MET A 377 -16.26 16.97 -5.14
CA MET A 377 -16.87 15.76 -4.60
C MET A 377 -15.87 14.92 -3.80
N ARG A 378 -14.61 14.86 -4.22
CA ARG A 378 -13.53 14.21 -3.47
C ARG A 378 -13.30 14.93 -2.14
N GLU A 379 -13.16 16.24 -2.17
CA GLU A 379 -13.00 17.07 -0.98
C GLU A 379 -14.19 16.89 -0.03
N LYS A 380 -15.44 16.93 -0.52
CA LYS A 380 -16.61 16.66 0.32
C LYS A 380 -16.61 15.29 1.00
N ILE A 381 -16.03 14.26 0.36
CA ILE A 381 -15.94 12.92 0.95
C ILE A 381 -14.82 12.87 1.98
N LEU A 382 -13.62 13.37 1.64
CA LEU A 382 -12.50 13.50 2.57
C LEU A 382 -12.91 14.33 3.80
N ASN A 383 -13.75 15.34 3.58
CA ASN A 383 -14.23 16.22 4.61
C ASN A 383 -15.09 15.54 5.67
N ARG A 384 -15.63 14.37 5.33
CA ARG A 384 -16.44 13.56 6.23
C ARG A 384 -15.63 12.49 6.92
N ILE A 385 -14.33 12.35 6.67
CA ILE A 385 -13.49 11.35 7.31
C ILE A 385 -12.90 11.94 8.60
N ASP A 386 -12.92 11.16 9.66
CA ASP A 386 -12.30 11.50 10.94
C ASP A 386 -10.91 10.87 11.05
N TYR A 387 -9.86 11.64 10.78
CA TYR A 387 -8.48 11.19 10.98
C TYR A 387 -8.00 11.37 12.43
N GLY A 388 -8.90 11.77 13.34
CA GLY A 388 -8.60 12.08 14.73
C GLY A 388 -7.84 13.40 14.87
N SER A 389 -7.94 14.03 16.04
CA SER A 389 -7.18 15.25 16.34
C SER A 389 -5.69 14.94 16.49
N ASN A 390 -4.82 15.85 16.04
CA ASN A 390 -3.43 15.87 16.49
C ASN A 390 -3.45 16.24 17.97
N GLN A 391 -3.13 15.30 18.86
CA GLN A 391 -2.81 15.62 20.25
C GLN A 391 -1.34 15.99 20.33
#